data_AF-A0AAE4G3T8-F1
#
_entry.id   AF-A0AAE4G3T8-F1
#
_cell.length_a   1.000
_cell.length_b   1.000
_cell.length_c   1.000
_cell.angle_alpha   90.00
_cell.angle_beta   90.00
_cell.angle_gamma   90.00
#
_symmetry.space_group_name_H-M   'P 1'
#
loop_
_entity.id
_entity.type
_entity.pdbx_description
1 polymer ?
#
loop_
_entity_poly.entity_id
_entity_poly.type
_entity_poly.pdbx_seq_one_letter_code
_entity_poly.pdbx_strand_id
1 'polypeptide(L)'
;MLESIRRMTPEVDRLISATYGIESLASQYQAAVRVREQIGRRLDGDVRAGGGDDFARRIGRINRQIVSFYAHHPNAGQYAAVELRGGEANVSREVLEVASNCLMGFETMVSYDNADTRDKLNALAHLQDIANNQLVSPLVIDAARRANNDPETLANNLLALVQRNPPVLSLHSRAIG
;
A
#
# COMPACT_ATOMS: atom_id res chain seq x y z
N MET A 1 -6.06 10.18 -21.36
CA MET A 1 -5.89 10.84 -20.04
C MET A 1 -5.72 9.82 -18.91
N LEU A 2 -6.65 8.89 -18.70
CA LEU A 2 -6.54 7.84 -17.66
C LEU A 2 -5.34 6.90 -17.86
N GLU A 3 -5.00 6.54 -19.09
CA GLU A 3 -3.79 5.74 -19.40
C GLU A 3 -2.49 6.43 -18.96
N SER A 4 -2.41 7.75 -19.05
CA SER A 4 -1.25 8.51 -18.55
C SER A 4 -1.17 8.44 -17.02
N ILE A 5 -2.31 8.55 -16.34
CA ILE A 5 -2.40 8.43 -14.87
C ILE A 5 -2.05 7.00 -14.43
N ARG A 6 -2.51 5.97 -15.15
CA ARG A 6 -2.18 4.57 -14.89
C ARG A 6 -0.68 4.30 -15.02
N ARG A 7 0.02 4.95 -15.94
CA ARG A 7 1.49 4.85 -16.08
C ARG A 7 2.28 5.51 -14.94
N MET A 8 1.68 6.44 -14.20
CA MET A 8 2.33 7.12 -13.06
C MET A 8 2.30 6.27 -11.78
N THR A 9 1.35 5.36 -11.66
CA THR A 9 1.25 4.36 -10.57
C THR A 9 2.61 3.74 -10.17
N PRO A 10 3.34 3.06 -11.08
CA PRO A 10 4.61 2.43 -10.73
C PRO A 10 5.71 3.43 -10.36
N GLU A 11 5.64 4.66 -10.88
CA GLU A 11 6.59 5.72 -10.53
C GLU A 11 6.40 6.14 -9.07
N VAL A 12 5.16 6.37 -8.65
CA VAL A 12 4.85 6.72 -7.25
C VAL A 12 5.18 5.57 -6.30
N ASP A 13 4.90 4.32 -6.68
CA ASP A 13 5.23 3.15 -5.88
C ASP A 13 6.74 3.05 -5.62
N ARG A 14 7.60 3.40 -6.60
CA ARG A 14 9.05 3.48 -6.39
C ARG A 14 9.45 4.59 -5.42
N LEU A 15 8.79 5.75 -5.46
CA LEU A 15 9.08 6.84 -4.52
C LEU A 15 8.70 6.44 -3.08
N ILE A 16 7.58 5.73 -2.92
CA ILE A 16 7.15 5.17 -1.63
C ILE A 16 8.22 4.20 -1.12
N SER A 17 8.68 3.25 -1.94
CA SER A 17 9.76 2.34 -1.56
C SER A 17 11.06 3.07 -1.21
N ALA A 18 11.46 4.07 -1.99
CA ALA A 18 12.73 4.80 -1.80
C ALA A 18 12.76 5.72 -0.58
N THR A 19 11.61 6.00 0.04
CA THR A 19 11.48 6.89 1.21
C THR A 19 11.06 6.15 2.47
N TYR A 20 10.64 4.90 2.34
CA TYR A 20 10.11 4.11 3.44
C TYR A 20 11.18 3.85 4.50
N GLY A 21 10.83 4.00 5.79
CA GLY A 21 11.70 3.68 6.92
C GLY A 21 12.84 4.67 7.17
N ILE A 22 12.99 5.69 6.33
CA ILE A 22 13.98 6.74 6.48
C ILE A 22 13.32 7.95 7.13
N GLU A 23 13.61 8.18 8.41
CA GLU A 23 12.98 9.24 9.22
C GLU A 23 13.08 10.62 8.55
N SER A 24 14.25 10.95 7.99
CA SER A 24 14.47 12.21 7.27
C SER A 24 13.68 12.34 5.97
N LEU A 25 13.13 11.25 5.44
CA LEU A 25 12.28 11.21 4.25
C LEU A 25 10.80 10.93 4.57
N ALA A 26 10.41 10.88 5.85
CA ALA A 26 9.03 10.56 6.25
C ALA A 26 7.99 11.50 5.61
N SER A 27 8.34 12.77 5.41
CA SER A 27 7.44 13.73 4.73
C SER A 27 7.25 13.42 3.24
N GLN A 28 8.32 12.99 2.55
CA GLN A 28 8.30 12.58 1.14
C GLN A 28 7.54 11.27 0.97
N TYR A 29 7.71 10.34 1.91
CA TYR A 29 6.94 9.10 1.98
C TYR A 29 5.44 9.40 2.06
N GLN A 30 5.02 10.19 3.06
CA GLN A 30 3.60 10.56 3.23
C GLN A 30 3.04 11.35 2.04
N ALA A 31 3.87 12.15 1.36
CA ALA A 31 3.46 12.84 0.14
C ALA A 31 3.26 11.85 -1.02
N ALA A 32 4.16 10.88 -1.19
CA ALA A 32 4.08 9.87 -2.24
C ALA A 32 2.85 8.96 -2.06
N VAL A 33 2.59 8.50 -0.83
CA VAL A 33 1.41 7.68 -0.51
C VAL A 33 0.11 8.44 -0.83
N ARG A 34 0.00 9.72 -0.43
CA ARG A 34 -1.18 10.55 -0.75
C ARG A 34 -1.42 10.72 -2.25
N VAL A 35 -0.35 10.91 -3.03
CA VAL A 35 -0.45 10.96 -4.50
C VAL A 35 -0.94 9.61 -5.03
N ARG A 36 -0.43 8.49 -4.48
CA ARG A 36 -0.81 7.14 -4.90
C ARG A 36 -2.29 6.85 -4.68
N GLU A 37 -2.86 7.23 -3.54
CA GLU A 37 -4.31 7.10 -3.29
C GLU A 37 -5.15 7.95 -4.25
N GLN A 38 -4.72 9.18 -4.51
CA GLN A 38 -5.45 10.07 -5.40
C GLN A 38 -5.43 9.57 -6.84
N ILE A 39 -4.32 8.98 -7.27
CA ILE A 39 -4.24 8.23 -8.53
C ILE A 39 -5.22 7.06 -8.51
N GLY A 40 -5.27 6.28 -7.42
CA GLY A 40 -6.23 5.17 -7.25
C GLY A 40 -7.67 5.61 -7.40
N ARG A 41 -8.12 6.55 -6.55
CA ARG A 41 -9.47 7.15 -6.62
C ARG A 41 -9.79 7.68 -8.01
N ARG A 42 -8.82 8.32 -8.68
CA ARG A 42 -9.03 8.84 -10.04
C ARG A 42 -9.21 7.74 -11.08
N LEU A 43 -8.52 6.61 -10.93
CA LEU A 43 -8.68 5.43 -11.78
C LEU A 43 -10.01 4.72 -11.54
N ASP A 44 -10.53 4.80 -10.30
CA ASP A 44 -11.85 4.26 -9.91
C ASP A 44 -13.02 5.17 -10.32
N GLY A 45 -12.74 6.29 -10.99
CA GLY A 45 -13.75 7.19 -11.55
C GLY A 45 -14.00 8.47 -10.76
N ASP A 46 -13.34 8.68 -9.62
CA ASP A 46 -13.44 9.95 -8.88
C ASP A 46 -12.67 11.07 -9.60
N VAL A 47 -13.41 11.86 -10.38
CA VAL A 47 -12.82 12.97 -11.13
C VAL A 47 -12.29 14.10 -10.25
N ARG A 48 -12.69 14.17 -8.97
CA ARG A 48 -12.26 15.21 -8.03
C ARG A 48 -10.93 14.88 -7.36
N ALA A 49 -10.44 13.64 -7.48
CA ALA A 49 -9.17 13.21 -6.88
C ALA A 49 -7.93 13.88 -7.49
N GLY A 50 -8.07 14.55 -8.65
CA GLY A 50 -7.01 15.30 -9.31
C GLY A 50 -6.88 15.01 -10.81
N GLY A 51 -6.04 15.78 -11.47
CA GLY A 51 -5.71 15.62 -12.90
C GLY A 51 -4.31 15.07 -13.10
N GLY A 52 -4.07 14.44 -14.27
CA GLY A 52 -2.76 13.85 -14.59
C GLY A 52 -1.60 14.84 -14.48
N ASP A 53 -1.80 16.10 -14.87
CA ASP A 53 -0.76 17.13 -14.79
C ASP A 53 -0.45 17.58 -13.34
N ASP A 54 -1.41 17.47 -12.42
CA ASP A 54 -1.17 17.71 -11.00
C ASP A 54 -0.35 16.57 -10.40
N PHE A 55 -0.74 15.33 -10.70
CA PHE A 55 -0.03 14.14 -10.27
C PHE A 55 1.41 14.17 -10.76
N ALA A 56 1.65 14.36 -12.06
CA ALA A 56 2.99 14.45 -12.63
C ALA A 56 3.85 15.53 -11.94
N ARG A 57 3.28 16.72 -11.68
CA ARG A 57 3.98 17.80 -10.97
C ARG A 57 4.35 17.43 -9.54
N ARG A 58 3.48 16.72 -8.81
CA ARG A 58 3.73 16.32 -7.42
C ARG A 58 4.73 15.18 -7.33
N ILE A 59 4.62 14.19 -8.20
CA ILE A 59 5.58 13.08 -8.36
C ILE A 59 6.97 13.65 -8.64
N GLY A 60 7.10 14.53 -9.63
CA GLY A 60 8.37 15.16 -9.96
C GLY A 60 8.96 15.98 -8.81
N ARG A 61 8.12 16.64 -7.99
CA ARG A 61 8.56 17.40 -6.82
C ARG A 61 9.12 16.49 -5.73
N ILE A 62 8.42 15.41 -5.43
CA ILE A 62 8.82 14.40 -4.44
C ILE A 62 10.13 13.75 -4.89
N ASN A 63 10.22 13.33 -6.16
CA ASN A 63 11.43 12.72 -6.72
C ASN A 63 12.65 13.64 -6.61
N ARG A 64 12.51 14.94 -6.92
CA ARG A 64 13.62 15.90 -6.76
C ARG A 64 14.08 16.05 -5.32
N GLN A 65 13.17 16.03 -4.35
CA GLN A 65 13.52 16.09 -2.92
C GLN A 65 14.27 14.83 -2.48
N ILE A 66 13.84 13.65 -2.95
CA ILE A 66 14.49 12.38 -2.67
C ILE A 66 15.89 12.32 -3.30
N VAL A 67 16.01 12.67 -4.58
CA VAL A 67 17.30 12.72 -5.28
C VAL A 67 18.26 13.71 -4.62
N SER A 68 17.77 14.89 -4.24
CA SER A 68 18.56 15.88 -3.51
C SER A 68 19.02 15.33 -2.16
N PHE A 69 18.16 14.67 -1.40
CA PHE A 69 18.52 14.05 -0.13
C PHE A 69 19.64 13.01 -0.31
N TYR A 70 19.50 12.07 -1.25
CA TYR A 70 20.52 11.04 -1.50
C TYR A 70 21.83 11.60 -2.06
N ALA A 71 21.79 12.69 -2.85
CA ALA A 71 22.99 13.36 -3.33
C ALA A 71 23.83 13.96 -2.19
N HIS A 72 23.17 14.43 -1.12
CA HIS A 72 23.85 14.97 0.07
C HIS A 72 24.10 13.90 1.16
N HIS A 73 23.48 12.73 1.04
CA HIS A 73 23.61 11.60 1.96
C HIS A 73 23.83 10.29 1.18
N PRO A 74 25.02 10.10 0.57
CA PRO A 74 25.30 8.95 -0.29
C PRO A 74 25.18 7.59 0.43
N ASN A 75 25.36 7.57 1.76
CA ASN A 75 25.19 6.37 2.59
C ASN A 75 23.72 6.10 2.98
N ALA A 76 22.80 7.05 2.74
CA ALA A 76 21.39 6.84 3.06
C ALA A 76 20.75 5.72 2.22
N GLY A 77 21.30 5.43 1.03
CA GLY A 77 20.84 4.35 0.16
C GLY A 77 21.04 2.95 0.76
N GLN A 78 21.91 2.80 1.76
CA GLN A 78 22.09 1.55 2.50
C GLN A 78 20.92 1.27 3.47
N TYR A 79 20.08 2.27 3.75
CA TYR A 79 18.88 2.14 4.59
C TYR A 79 17.59 1.97 3.76
N ALA A 80 17.67 1.95 2.42
CA ALA A 80 16.53 1.93 1.49
C ALA A 80 15.83 0.57 1.33
N ALA A 81 16.08 -0.37 2.22
CA ALA A 81 15.36 -1.62 2.32
C ALA A 81 15.24 -2.01 3.79
N VAL A 82 14.59 -1.17 4.60
CA VAL A 82 14.08 -1.67 5.88
C VAL A 82 12.99 -2.66 5.52
N GLU A 83 13.33 -3.95 5.56
CA GLU A 83 12.38 -5.03 5.41
C GLU A 83 11.38 -4.90 6.54
N LEU A 84 10.16 -4.49 6.21
CA LEU A 84 9.16 -4.21 7.21
C LEU A 84 8.60 -5.47 7.81
N ARG A 85 8.61 -5.54 9.13
CA ARG A 85 7.94 -6.61 9.85
C ARG A 85 6.47 -6.27 10.03
N GLY A 86 5.59 -7.26 9.85
CA GLY A 86 4.15 -7.13 9.99
C GLY A 86 3.67 -6.37 11.24
N GLY A 87 4.35 -6.56 12.36
CA GLY A 87 4.05 -5.89 13.64
C GLY A 87 4.17 -4.36 13.59
N GLU A 88 4.91 -3.80 12.63
CA GLU A 88 4.95 -2.34 12.44
C GLU A 88 3.61 -1.75 11.97
N ALA A 89 2.66 -2.59 11.54
CA ALA A 89 1.31 -2.15 11.18
C ALA A 89 0.52 -1.64 12.40
N ASN A 90 0.92 -1.99 13.63
CA ASN A 90 0.21 -1.66 14.88
C ASN A 90 -1.28 -2.05 14.85
N VAL A 91 -1.60 -3.16 14.19
CA VAL A 91 -2.93 -3.76 14.15
C VAL A 91 -3.01 -4.87 15.19
N SER A 92 -4.05 -4.86 16.02
CA SER A 92 -4.27 -5.88 17.03
C SER A 92 -4.58 -7.24 16.42
N ARG A 93 -4.23 -8.31 17.14
CA ARG A 93 -4.48 -9.68 16.70
C ARG A 93 -5.97 -9.97 16.49
N GLU A 94 -6.82 -9.45 17.37
CA GLU A 94 -8.28 -9.56 17.26
C GLU A 94 -8.80 -8.96 15.95
N VAL A 95 -8.31 -7.78 15.57
CA VAL A 95 -8.70 -7.12 14.31
C VAL A 95 -8.24 -7.93 13.09
N LEU A 96 -7.05 -8.53 13.13
CA LEU A 96 -6.55 -9.41 12.06
C LEU A 96 -7.42 -10.67 11.90
N GLU A 97 -7.85 -11.25 13.02
CA GLU A 97 -8.73 -12.44 13.03
C GLU A 97 -10.12 -12.08 12.49
N VAL A 98 -10.73 -10.98 12.94
CA VAL A 98 -12.04 -10.53 12.44
C VAL A 98 -11.98 -10.14 10.96
N ALA A 99 -10.93 -9.44 10.52
CA ALA A 99 -10.74 -9.11 9.11
C ALA A 99 -10.56 -10.36 8.23
N SER A 100 -9.93 -11.42 8.75
CA SER A 100 -9.81 -12.71 8.05
C SER A 100 -11.18 -13.39 7.91
N ASN A 101 -11.99 -13.37 8.97
CA ASN A 101 -13.35 -13.91 8.96
C ASN A 101 -14.27 -13.16 7.99
N CYS A 102 -14.19 -11.82 7.97
CA CYS A 102 -14.83 -10.96 6.97
C CYS A 102 -14.53 -11.44 5.54
N LEU A 103 -13.25 -11.63 5.19
CA LEU A 103 -12.84 -12.05 3.83
C LEU A 103 -13.33 -13.45 3.46
N MET A 104 -13.41 -14.36 4.43
CA MET A 104 -13.88 -15.73 4.23
C MET A 104 -15.41 -15.87 4.26
N GLY A 105 -16.15 -14.82 4.65
CA GLY A 105 -17.60 -14.87 4.84
C GLY A 105 -18.03 -15.67 6.07
N PHE A 106 -17.13 -15.90 7.03
CA PHE A 106 -17.48 -16.49 8.32
C PHE A 106 -17.95 -15.39 9.28
N GLU A 107 -19.15 -15.57 9.84
CA GLU A 107 -19.68 -14.85 11.02
C GLU A 107 -19.51 -13.31 11.05
N THR A 108 -19.80 -12.62 9.94
CA THR A 108 -19.93 -11.16 9.96
C THR A 108 -21.10 -10.72 9.08
N MET A 109 -21.83 -9.65 9.46
CA MET A 109 -22.90 -9.06 8.63
C MET A 109 -22.36 -8.38 7.35
N VAL A 110 -21.04 -8.49 7.10
CA VAL A 110 -20.32 -7.91 5.96
C VAL A 110 -19.94 -9.05 5.02
N SER A 111 -20.54 -9.07 3.83
CA SER A 111 -20.22 -10.07 2.80
C SER A 111 -19.37 -9.48 1.70
N TYR A 112 -18.29 -10.19 1.36
CA TYR A 112 -17.40 -9.89 0.23
C TYR A 112 -17.72 -10.78 -0.98
N ASP A 113 -18.93 -11.34 -1.11
CA ASP A 113 -19.30 -12.29 -2.18
C ASP A 113 -19.01 -11.80 -3.61
N ASN A 114 -18.92 -10.48 -3.80
CA ASN A 114 -18.61 -9.86 -5.09
C ASN A 114 -17.10 -9.79 -5.43
N ALA A 115 -16.20 -10.06 -4.48
CA ALA A 115 -14.75 -10.09 -4.74
C ALA A 115 -14.30 -11.47 -5.22
N ASP A 116 -13.40 -11.50 -6.21
CA ASP A 116 -12.80 -12.75 -6.72
C ASP A 116 -12.13 -13.51 -5.58
N THR A 117 -12.36 -14.83 -5.52
CA THR A 117 -11.71 -15.76 -4.59
C THR A 117 -10.20 -15.58 -4.57
N ARG A 118 -9.58 -15.31 -5.72
CA ARG A 118 -8.13 -15.07 -5.79
C ARG A 118 -7.69 -13.82 -5.03
N ASP A 119 -8.45 -12.74 -5.12
CA ASP A 119 -8.17 -11.49 -4.41
C ASP A 119 -8.34 -11.68 -2.91
N LYS A 120 -9.41 -12.37 -2.49
CA LYS A 120 -9.62 -12.73 -1.08
C LYS A 120 -8.42 -13.50 -0.50
N LEU A 121 -7.92 -14.49 -1.23
CA LEU A 121 -6.75 -15.28 -0.81
C LEU A 121 -5.47 -14.43 -0.74
N ASN A 122 -5.26 -13.51 -1.69
CA ASN A 122 -4.12 -12.60 -1.65
C ASN A 122 -4.20 -11.61 -0.47
N ALA A 123 -5.40 -11.13 -0.15
CA ALA A 123 -5.62 -10.25 1.00
C ALA A 123 -5.43 -11.02 2.33
N LEU A 124 -5.89 -12.26 2.41
CA LEU A 124 -5.64 -13.17 3.53
C LEU A 124 -4.14 -13.43 3.72
N ALA A 125 -3.38 -13.60 2.64
CA ALA A 125 -1.93 -13.76 2.72
C ALA A 125 -1.25 -12.53 3.36
N HIS A 126 -1.70 -11.31 3.04
CA HIS A 126 -1.21 -10.10 3.72
C HIS A 126 -1.57 -10.06 5.21
N LEU A 127 -2.80 -10.45 5.58
CA LEU A 127 -3.19 -10.54 6.99
C LEU A 127 -2.33 -11.54 7.76
N GLN A 128 -2.04 -12.69 7.15
CA GLN A 128 -1.17 -13.71 7.72
C GLN A 128 0.28 -13.22 7.84
N ASP A 129 0.78 -12.48 6.86
CA ASP A 129 2.11 -11.88 6.92
C ASP A 129 2.21 -10.84 8.05
N ILE A 130 1.17 -10.02 8.22
CA ILE A 130 1.08 -9.05 9.32
C ILE A 130 1.07 -9.80 10.67
N ALA A 131 0.17 -10.77 10.83
CA ALA A 131 -0.01 -11.52 12.07
C ALA A 131 1.25 -12.29 12.50
N ASN A 132 1.97 -12.86 11.53
CA ASN A 132 3.19 -13.62 11.77
C ASN A 132 4.46 -12.75 11.80
N ASN A 133 4.30 -11.41 11.82
CA ASN A 133 5.40 -10.47 11.84
C ASN A 133 6.42 -10.70 10.69
N GLN A 134 5.90 -11.12 9.53
CA GLN A 134 6.69 -11.42 8.33
C GLN A 134 7.07 -10.14 7.60
N LEU A 135 7.95 -10.30 6.61
CA LEU A 135 8.29 -9.20 5.73
C LEU A 135 7.09 -8.81 4.86
N VAL A 136 6.70 -7.54 4.90
CA VAL A 136 5.54 -7.00 4.20
C VAL A 136 5.89 -5.75 3.41
N SER A 137 5.12 -5.49 2.35
CA SER A 137 5.31 -4.27 1.57
C SER A 137 4.97 -3.03 2.41
N PRO A 138 5.72 -1.91 2.25
CA PRO A 138 5.33 -0.60 2.77
C PRO A 138 3.89 -0.19 2.50
N LEU A 139 3.35 -0.55 1.33
CA LEU A 139 1.96 -0.25 0.97
C LEU A 139 0.96 -1.02 1.84
N VAL A 140 1.31 -2.22 2.27
CA VAL A 140 0.50 -3.09 3.14
C VAL A 140 0.52 -2.55 4.57
N ILE A 141 1.68 -2.15 5.09
CA ILE A 141 1.79 -1.51 6.42
C ILE A 141 0.97 -0.22 6.51
N ASP A 142 1.05 0.65 5.50
CA ASP A 142 0.28 1.90 5.50
C ASP A 142 -1.23 1.66 5.35
N ALA A 143 -1.65 0.77 4.45
CA ALA A 143 -3.03 0.33 4.32
C ALA A 143 -3.59 -0.21 5.65
N ALA A 144 -2.78 -0.99 6.37
CA ALA A 144 -3.13 -1.55 7.66
C ALA A 144 -3.21 -0.48 8.77
N ARG A 145 -2.25 0.45 8.83
CA ARG A 145 -2.28 1.57 9.81
C ARG A 145 -3.51 2.46 9.63
N ARG A 146 -3.93 2.71 8.38
CA ARG A 146 -5.11 3.53 8.07
C ARG A 146 -6.43 2.90 8.43
N ALA A 147 -6.45 1.58 8.56
CA ALA A 147 -7.60 0.90 9.12
C ALA A 147 -7.83 1.31 10.57
N ASN A 148 -6.83 1.86 11.28
CA ASN A 148 -6.97 2.34 12.65
C ASN A 148 -7.63 1.30 13.58
N ASN A 149 -7.21 0.04 13.45
CA ASN A 149 -7.79 -1.11 14.18
C ASN A 149 -9.28 -1.38 13.87
N ASP A 150 -9.80 -0.96 12.71
CA ASP A 150 -11.11 -1.37 12.20
C ASP A 150 -10.97 -2.55 11.22
N PRO A 151 -11.62 -3.71 11.48
CA PRO A 151 -11.42 -4.92 10.70
C PRO A 151 -12.02 -4.84 9.29
N GLU A 152 -13.14 -4.14 9.12
CA GLU A 152 -13.78 -3.97 7.82
C GLU A 152 -12.94 -3.07 6.92
N THR A 153 -12.50 -1.92 7.45
CA THR A 153 -11.60 -0.99 6.75
C THR A 153 -10.27 -1.68 6.42
N LEU A 154 -9.76 -2.54 7.30
CA LEU A 154 -8.55 -3.31 7.03
C LEU A 154 -8.73 -4.26 5.84
N ALA A 155 -9.79 -5.08 5.86
CA ALA A 155 -10.11 -6.01 4.78
C ALA A 155 -10.32 -5.28 3.45
N ASN A 156 -11.06 -4.17 3.45
CA ASN A 156 -11.27 -3.31 2.29
C ASN A 156 -9.97 -2.72 1.75
N ASN A 157 -9.11 -2.19 2.63
CA ASN A 157 -7.83 -1.60 2.23
C ASN A 157 -6.91 -2.64 1.58
N LEU A 158 -6.84 -3.86 2.13
CA LEU A 158 -6.02 -4.95 1.59
C LEU A 158 -6.60 -5.51 0.29
N LEU A 159 -7.92 -5.66 0.17
CA LEU A 159 -8.57 -6.01 -1.10
C LEU A 159 -8.26 -4.98 -2.18
N ALA A 160 -8.33 -3.69 -1.84
CA ALA A 160 -7.98 -2.60 -2.74
C ALA A 160 -6.49 -2.56 -3.10
N LEU A 161 -5.60 -3.29 -2.41
CA LEU A 161 -4.19 -3.46 -2.79
C LEU A 161 -4.00 -4.60 -3.79
N VAL A 162 -4.70 -5.71 -3.60
CA VAL A 162 -4.58 -6.92 -4.44
C VAL A 162 -5.35 -6.79 -5.76
N GLN A 163 -6.39 -5.96 -5.80
CA GLN A 163 -7.15 -5.63 -7.02
C GLN A 163 -6.46 -4.57 -7.89
N ARG A 164 -5.33 -4.01 -7.45
CA ARG A 164 -4.61 -2.98 -8.22
C ARG A 164 -4.02 -3.53 -9.50
N ASN A 165 -3.68 -2.63 -10.41
CA ASN A 165 -2.88 -2.94 -11.59
C ASN A 165 -1.59 -2.09 -11.61
N PRO A 166 -0.39 -2.67 -11.35
CA PRO A 166 -0.16 -4.07 -10.98
C PRO A 166 -0.63 -4.38 -9.54
N PRO A 167 -0.98 -5.64 -9.24
CA PRO A 167 -1.46 -6.02 -7.91
C PRO A 167 -0.31 -6.05 -6.90
N VAL A 168 -0.60 -5.61 -5.66
CA VAL A 168 0.34 -5.74 -4.55
C VAL A 168 0.13 -7.08 -3.87
N LEU A 169 0.98 -8.05 -4.20
CA LEU A 169 0.92 -9.42 -3.67
C LEU A 169 1.86 -9.61 -2.47
N SER A 170 1.47 -10.49 -1.55
CA SER A 170 2.27 -10.95 -0.42
C SER A 170 3.56 -11.62 -0.92
N LEU A 171 4.66 -11.51 -0.17
CA LEU A 171 5.91 -12.20 -0.50
C LEU A 171 5.73 -13.73 -0.49
N HIS A 172 4.90 -14.27 0.40
CA HIS A 172 4.58 -15.69 0.44
C HIS A 172 3.71 -16.13 -0.76
N SER A 173 2.78 -15.28 -1.20
CA SER A 173 1.96 -15.58 -2.38
C SER A 173 2.75 -15.52 -3.71
N ARG A 174 3.86 -14.78 -3.76
CA ARG A 174 4.75 -14.71 -4.94
C ARG A 174 5.61 -15.96 -5.13
N ALA A 175 5.82 -16.77 -4.09
CA ALA A 175 6.62 -17.99 -4.16
C ALA A 175 5.87 -19.18 -4.78
N ILE A 176 4.56 -19.06 -5.04
CA ILE A 176 3.69 -20.12 -5.59
C ILE A 176 3.16 -19.75 -6.99
N GLY A 177 3.69 -18.69 -7.61
CA GLY A 177 3.30 -18.21 -8.95
C GLY A 177 4.27 -18.62 -10.05
#